data_AF-A0A3L7VU69-F1
#
_entry.id   AF-A0A3L7VU69-F1
#
_cell.length_a   1.000
_cell.length_b   1.000
_cell.length_c   1.000
_cell.angle_alpha   90.00
_cell.angle_beta   90.00
_cell.angle_gamma   90.00
#
_symmetry.space_group_name_H-M   'P 1'
#
loop_
_entity.id
_entity.type
_entity.pdbx_description
1 polymer ?
#
loop_
_entity_poly.entity_id
_entity_poly.type
_entity_poly.pdbx_seq_one_letter_code
_entity_poly.pdbx_strand_id
1 'polypeptide(L)' 'MAAAIREGSSDQMQILYGGSVRAAHAAPFFAGAGASRLDGLLVGGASLSSESLLDIAAALGSAQ' A
#
# COMPACT_ATOMS: atom_id res chain seq x y z
N MET A 1 -0.46 -11.35 19.73
CA MET A 1 -0.75 -10.62 18.47
C MET A 1 -0.93 -11.55 17.26
N ALA A 2 -0.15 -12.62 17.11
CA ALA A 2 -0.23 -13.53 15.95
C ALA A 2 -1.50 -14.42 15.85
N ALA A 3 -2.36 -14.46 16.88
CA ALA A 3 -3.50 -15.36 16.96
C ALA A 3 -4.81 -14.80 16.35
N ALA A 4 -4.88 -13.51 16.03
CA ALA A 4 -6.11 -12.88 15.51
C ALA A 4 -6.30 -13.04 13.98
N ILE A 5 -5.39 -13.75 13.30
CA ILE A 5 -5.29 -13.71 11.83
C ILE A 5 -6.05 -14.86 11.14
N ARG A 6 -6.88 -15.66 11.82
CA ARG A 6 -7.68 -16.68 11.11
C ARG A 6 -9.07 -16.90 11.70
N GLU A 7 -10.07 -16.39 10.98
CA GLU A 7 -11.36 -17.05 10.69
C GLU A 7 -12.15 -16.30 9.57
N GLY A 8 -11.46 -15.75 8.57
CA GLY A 8 -12.08 -15.05 7.44
C GLY A 8 -11.53 -15.53 6.09
N SER A 9 -12.37 -15.52 5.04
CA SER A 9 -11.92 -15.77 3.66
C SER A 9 -10.72 -14.86 3.34
N SER A 10 -9.66 -15.43 2.76
CA SER A 10 -8.42 -14.71 2.42
C SER A 10 -8.67 -13.46 1.57
N ASP A 11 -9.77 -13.43 0.81
CA ASP A 11 -10.15 -12.31 -0.05
C ASP A 11 -10.63 -11.07 0.70
N GLN A 12 -10.90 -11.16 2.00
CA GLN A 12 -11.36 -10.03 2.82
C GLN A 12 -10.26 -9.37 3.63
N MET A 13 -9.05 -9.96 3.65
CA MET A 13 -7.93 -9.44 4.43
C MET A 13 -7.07 -8.52 3.57
N GLN A 14 -7.00 -7.24 3.95
CA GLN A 14 -6.13 -6.29 3.26
C GLN A 14 -4.67 -6.44 3.69
N ILE A 15 -3.78 -6.61 2.72
CA ILE A 15 -2.33 -6.65 2.89
C ILE A 15 -1.74 -5.30 2.47
N LEU A 16 -1.31 -4.51 3.45
CA LEU A 16 -0.75 -3.18 3.22
C LEU A 16 0.78 -3.18 3.37
N TYR A 17 1.48 -2.43 2.52
CA TYR A 17 2.91 -2.18 2.70
C TYR A 17 3.14 -0.97 3.63
N GLY A 18 3.75 -1.22 4.79
CA GLY A 18 4.06 -0.20 5.81
C GLY A 18 5.52 0.24 5.87
N GLY A 19 6.33 -0.05 4.85
CA GLY A 19 7.71 0.42 4.77
C GLY A 19 7.83 1.92 4.46
N SER A 20 9.05 2.39 4.21
CA SER A 20 9.30 3.79 3.84
C SER A 20 8.81 4.07 2.42
N VAL A 21 7.57 4.56 2.30
CA VAL A 21 6.95 4.93 1.04
C VAL A 21 7.39 6.34 0.60
N ARG A 22 7.70 6.48 -0.69
CA ARG A 22 7.87 7.76 -1.40
C ARG A 22 7.20 7.65 -2.76
N ALA A 23 6.71 8.78 -3.29
CA ALA A 23 6.02 8.83 -4.58
C ALA A 23 6.84 8.19 -5.72
N ALA A 24 8.15 8.45 -5.77
CA ALA A 24 9.09 7.90 -6.77
C ALA A 24 9.14 6.36 -6.84
N HIS A 25 8.68 5.66 -5.80
CA HIS A 25 8.69 4.20 -5.73
C HIS A 25 7.30 3.61 -5.46
N ALA A 26 6.25 4.42 -5.38
CA ALA A 26 4.91 3.95 -5.03
C ALA A 26 4.29 3.09 -6.14
N ALA A 27 4.41 3.49 -7.41
CA ALA A 27 3.78 2.80 -8.54
C ALA A 27 4.26 1.33 -8.75
N PRO A 28 5.58 1.02 -8.68
CA PRO A 28 6.05 -0.37 -8.82
C PRO A 28 5.52 -1.35 -7.79
N PHE A 29 5.12 -0.90 -6.58
CA PHE A 29 4.50 -1.78 -5.57
C PHE A 29 3.15 -2.34 -6.02
N PHE A 30 2.46 -1.66 -6.95
CA PHE A 30 1.11 -2.04 -7.42
C PHE A 30 1.09 -2.53 -8.87
N ALA A 31 2.17 -2.32 -9.63
CA ALA A 31 2.30 -2.79 -11.01
C ALA A 31 2.59 -4.31 -11.13
N GLY A 32 2.72 -5.03 -10.01
CA GLY A 32 3.02 -6.46 -10.00
C GLY A 32 1.85 -7.34 -10.45
N ALA A 33 1.83 -7.73 -11.72
CA ALA A 33 1.01 -8.83 -12.22
C ALA A 33 1.56 -10.17 -11.70
N GLY A 34 1.07 -10.64 -10.54
CA GLY A 34 1.46 -11.91 -9.94
C GLY A 34 1.00 -12.04 -8.49
N ALA A 35 1.07 -13.25 -7.92
CA ALA A 35 0.46 -13.72 -6.67
C ALA A 35 0.81 -12.98 -5.34
N SER A 36 1.40 -11.78 -5.39
CA SER A 36 1.63 -10.92 -4.23
C SER A 36 0.95 -9.57 -4.48
N ARG A 37 -0.38 -9.57 -4.37
CA ARG A 37 -1.19 -8.35 -4.46
C ARG A 37 -1.09 -7.61 -3.13
N LEU A 38 -0.57 -6.38 -3.17
CA LEU A 38 -0.73 -5.42 -2.09
C LEU A 38 -2.03 -4.67 -2.33
N ASP A 39 -2.82 -4.47 -1.27
CA ASP A 39 -4.11 -3.79 -1.34
C ASP A 39 -3.99 -2.29 -1.04
N GLY A 40 -2.82 -1.84 -0.56
CA GLY A 40 -2.58 -0.44 -0.27
C GLY A 40 -1.27 -0.17 0.47
N LEU A 41 -1.11 1.08 0.89
CA LEU A 41 0.06 1.58 1.60
C LEU A 41 -0.33 2.09 2.98
N LEU A 42 0.48 1.79 4.00
CA LEU A 42 0.41 2.42 5.31
C LEU A 42 1.51 3.47 5.41
N VAL A 43 1.15 4.72 5.11
CA VAL A 43 2.11 5.82 4.93
C VAL A 43 2.53 6.43 6.28
N GLY A 44 3.82 6.33 6.59
CA GLY A 44 4.43 6.94 7.79
C GLY A 44 4.70 8.44 7.63
N GLY A 45 5.95 8.89 7.86
CA GLY A 45 6.31 10.32 7.91
C GLY A 45 5.93 11.16 6.68
N ALA A 46 5.80 10.55 5.50
CA ALA A 46 5.31 11.25 4.30
C ALA A 46 3.86 11.73 4.42
N SER A 47 3.05 11.12 5.30
CA SER A 47 1.68 11.56 5.58
C SER A 47 1.59 12.89 6.34
N LEU A 48 2.71 13.36 6.92
CA LEU A 48 2.76 14.62 7.67
C LEU A 48 2.81 15.86 6.74
N SER A 49 2.97 15.66 5.44
CA SER A 49 2.89 16.70 4.41
C SER A 49 1.78 16.36 3.42
N SER A 50 0.86 17.29 3.21
CA SER A 50 -0.23 17.11 2.24
C SER A 50 0.30 16.93 0.82
N GLU A 51 1.32 17.70 0.43
CA GLU A 51 1.98 17.59 -0.87
C GLU A 51 2.57 16.18 -1.07
N SER A 52 3.36 15.70 -0.10
CA SER A 52 3.97 14.38 -0.19
C SER A 52 2.94 13.25 -0.21
N LEU A 53 1.84 13.39 0.52
CA LEU A 53 0.76 12.40 0.53
C LEU A 53 -0.01 12.40 -0.81
N LEU A 54 -0.29 13.58 -1.37
CA LEU A 54 -0.95 13.72 -2.67
C LEU A 54 -0.09 13.16 -3.80
N ASP A 55 1.23 13.39 -3.78
CA ASP A 55 2.15 12.81 -4.77
C ASP A 55 2.13 11.28 -4.73
N ILE A 56 2.09 10.69 -3.54
CA ILE A 56 1.96 9.23 -3.37
C ILE A 56 0.61 8.75 -3.93
N ALA A 57 -0.48 9.44 -3.60
CA ALA A 57 -1.82 9.08 -4.09
C ALA A 57 -1.94 9.20 -5.61
N ALA A 58 -1.37 10.24 -6.21
CA ALA A 58 -1.35 10.45 -7.65
C ALA A 58 -0.55 9.36 -8.38
N ALA A 59 0.63 9.00 -7.85
CA ALA A 59 1.43 7.91 -8.40
C ALA A 59 0.68 6.57 -8.39
N LEU A 60 -0.11 6.30 -7.34
CA LEU A 60 -0.96 5.11 -7.26
C LEU A 60 -2.14 5.14 -8.23
N GLY A 61 -2.84 6.28 -8.34
CA GLY A 61 -3.98 6.42 -9.25
C GLY A 61 -3.59 6.31 -10.73
N SER A 62 -2.34 6.64 -11.08
CA SER A 62 -1.82 6.46 -12.44
C SER A 62 -1.39 5.03 -12.80
N ALA A 63 -1.33 4.13 -11.81
CA ALA A 63 -0.87 2.74 -11.98
C ALA A 63 -2.01 1.71 -12.05
N GLN A 64 -3.27 2.14 -11.92
CA GLN A 64 -4.48 1.30 -12.01
C GLN A 64 -4.98 1.14 -13.45
#